data_AF-A0A838U9E5-F1
#
_entry.id   AF-A0A838U9E5-F1
#
_cell.length_a   1.000
_cell.length_b   1.000
_cell.length_c   1.000
_cell.angle_alpha   90.00
_cell.angle_beta   90.00
_cell.angle_gamma   90.00
#
_symmetry.space_group_name_H-M   'P 1'
#
loop_
_entity.id
_entity.type
_entity.pdbx_description
1 polymer ?
#
loop_
_entity_poly.entity_id
_entity_poly.type
_entity_poly.pdbx_seq_one_letter_code
_entity_poly.pdbx_strand_id
1 'polypeptide(L)'
;MIVAGVPSEPEASRPGHLSRGRSTWSLKCARSTVWNFTAPSRRSHRVVWRRRVRARVARRIGGDRIGLRGPGHGRAGQRPLEDAGRGAAGESQGHKGGREHRAHGRLLLLWSAAGPAIWAIVALTATDVKGQTPPPRPPVPSPPPPPVTAAVGPRLAISLADAVFIGLRDNRTVKSAYITRVSEKFDLYVAKKRFTPNAILSASADATRQGSESGSTIVLSPTASWLVPTGAQFQFSWTRFDTRAGGVSVGSDTATLSVTQPLLRGAGFAVNKAPIRTAELQEKINRLNLKATVSSVVDNIVLAYRALVQAQEELVIAGQSLERSRAQLQTNQALIDAGRMAAAEIVQTRADIANQEVAQLQGEQQRNSAQLALLSLLAMDLHTNVVAADPLKVDHVAIDLDRAIAIAMDNRTDYLSQRRALEQARLAVLVARNNRLWDLSVIGNVTHQTEHGGAIVIDPETGQPVIGSALPANSGSVGLELRIPLGDYSLKQGEVQARTSLKSQEVQLADLHQQIEAQVRDAVQGVELTWRQVEAARQARGLAALTLELEREKLRAGRTSNFEVTSFETGLRAAANQELTASIAYANALTTLDQQLGTTLDTWKISLND
;
A
#
# COMPACT_ATOMS: atom_id res chain seq x y z
N MET A 1 41.67 -27.02 -35.02
CA MET A 1 43.14 -26.93 -35.12
C MET A 1 43.46 -26.34 -36.51
N ILE A 2 44.42 -25.42 -36.59
CA ILE A 2 44.93 -24.61 -37.72
C ILE A 2 44.52 -24.98 -39.18
N VAL A 3 44.20 -23.97 -40.01
CA VAL A 3 44.65 -23.68 -41.42
C VAL A 3 43.55 -23.03 -42.30
N ALA A 4 43.99 -22.04 -43.10
CA ALA A 4 43.25 -21.04 -43.88
C ALA A 4 42.53 -21.49 -45.19
N GLY A 5 41.78 -20.57 -45.81
CA GLY A 5 41.27 -20.68 -47.20
C GLY A 5 40.37 -19.50 -47.64
N VAL A 6 40.89 -18.59 -48.47
CA VAL A 6 40.24 -17.37 -49.04
C VAL A 6 40.76 -17.26 -50.49
N PRO A 7 39.95 -17.02 -51.56
CA PRO A 7 39.65 -15.63 -51.99
C PRO A 7 38.39 -15.35 -52.86
N SER A 8 38.29 -14.07 -53.24
CA SER A 8 37.67 -13.46 -54.45
C SER A 8 36.15 -13.27 -54.57
N GLU A 9 35.74 -12.05 -54.20
CA GLU A 9 34.73 -11.19 -54.87
C GLU A 9 35.20 -10.78 -56.30
N PRO A 10 34.42 -10.10 -57.18
CA PRO A 10 34.15 -8.65 -57.01
C PRO A 10 32.83 -8.06 -57.59
N GLU A 11 32.49 -6.85 -57.12
CA GLU A 11 31.90 -5.68 -57.84
C GLU A 11 30.63 -5.79 -58.74
N ALA A 12 29.68 -4.84 -58.78
CA ALA A 12 29.43 -3.56 -58.07
C ALA A 12 27.90 -3.20 -58.24
N SER A 13 27.30 -2.01 -58.08
CA SER A 13 27.76 -0.61 -57.94
C SER A 13 26.70 0.31 -57.24
N ARG A 14 26.58 1.59 -57.64
CA ARG A 14 25.79 2.73 -57.10
C ARG A 14 25.57 3.78 -58.25
N PRO A 15 25.05 5.03 -58.10
CA PRO A 15 24.53 5.77 -56.91
C PRO A 15 23.27 6.68 -57.06
N GLY A 16 22.67 7.03 -55.91
CA GLY A 16 22.43 8.43 -55.46
C GLY A 16 21.25 9.28 -55.99
N HIS A 17 20.50 9.94 -55.08
CA HIS A 17 20.56 11.41 -54.89
C HIS A 17 19.78 11.94 -53.65
N LEU A 18 19.87 13.25 -53.38
CA LEU A 18 19.37 13.96 -52.19
C LEU A 18 17.89 14.37 -52.26
N SER A 19 17.26 14.65 -51.11
CA SER A 19 16.68 15.99 -50.80
C SER A 19 16.12 16.12 -49.38
N ARG A 20 15.82 17.36 -48.95
CA ARG A 20 15.24 17.73 -47.63
C ARG A 20 13.71 17.83 -47.72
N GLY A 21 13.01 17.53 -46.64
CA GLY A 21 11.59 17.91 -46.45
C GLY A 21 11.27 18.23 -44.99
N ARG A 22 10.72 19.42 -44.70
CA ARG A 22 10.09 19.76 -43.42
C ARG A 22 8.57 19.84 -43.61
N SER A 23 7.81 19.24 -42.69
CA SER A 23 6.37 19.52 -42.51
C SER A 23 6.00 19.26 -41.05
N THR A 24 5.99 20.26 -40.16
CA THR A 24 4.84 21.16 -39.95
C THR A 24 3.50 20.48 -40.23
N TRP A 25 2.83 20.00 -39.17
CA TRP A 25 1.39 19.78 -39.16
C TRP A 25 0.72 20.83 -38.29
N SER A 26 -0.23 21.54 -38.88
CA SER A 26 -0.93 22.67 -38.25
C SER A 26 -2.01 22.19 -37.29
N LEU A 27 -2.30 23.01 -36.28
CA LEU A 27 -3.61 22.96 -35.61
C LEU A 27 -4.72 23.10 -36.66
N LYS A 28 -5.85 22.41 -36.42
CA LYS A 28 -7.15 22.80 -36.93
C LYS A 28 -8.14 22.86 -35.77
N CYS A 29 -8.53 24.07 -35.39
CA CYS A 29 -9.62 24.28 -34.45
C CYS A 29 -10.94 23.84 -35.08
N ALA A 30 -11.79 23.16 -34.31
CA ALA A 30 -13.19 22.92 -34.65
C ALA A 30 -14.07 23.35 -33.48
N ARG A 31 -15.04 24.22 -33.80
CA ARG A 31 -16.14 24.75 -32.97
C ARG A 31 -16.66 23.72 -31.95
N SER A 32 -16.65 24.01 -30.65
CA SER A 32 -17.55 24.94 -29.94
C SER A 32 -19.03 24.54 -30.00
N THR A 33 -19.51 23.88 -28.95
CA THR A 33 -20.95 23.72 -28.68
C THR A 33 -21.21 24.11 -27.22
N VAL A 34 -21.91 25.22 -27.02
CA VAL A 34 -22.37 25.67 -25.70
C VAL A 34 -23.59 24.86 -25.30
N TRP A 35 -23.64 24.36 -24.06
CA TRP A 35 -24.88 23.93 -23.42
C TRP A 35 -25.01 24.61 -22.06
N ASN A 36 -26.01 25.48 -21.95
CA ASN A 36 -26.29 26.26 -20.75
C ASN A 36 -27.29 25.53 -19.85
N PHE A 37 -27.27 25.83 -18.56
CA PHE A 37 -28.28 25.38 -17.60
C PHE A 37 -29.67 25.92 -17.96
N THR A 38 -30.70 25.07 -17.93
CA THR A 38 -32.03 25.43 -17.39
C THR A 38 -32.88 24.18 -17.15
N ALA A 39 -33.45 24.08 -15.95
CA ALA A 39 -34.69 23.36 -15.69
C ALA A 39 -35.82 24.41 -15.63
N PRO A 40 -37.12 24.05 -15.82
CA PRO A 40 -37.85 23.53 -14.67
C PRO A 40 -39.07 22.61 -14.98
N SER A 41 -39.69 22.15 -13.88
CA SER A 41 -41.14 22.00 -13.67
C SER A 41 -41.80 20.60 -13.65
N ARG A 42 -42.51 20.42 -12.53
CA ARG A 42 -43.38 19.33 -12.05
C ARG A 42 -44.47 18.83 -13.04
N ARG A 43 -44.73 17.52 -12.99
CA ARG A 43 -46.06 16.85 -12.79
C ARG A 43 -45.79 15.35 -12.53
N SER A 44 -46.04 14.73 -11.38
CA SER A 44 -47.24 14.58 -10.52
C SER A 44 -48.32 13.62 -11.07
N HIS A 45 -48.20 12.32 -10.75
CA HIS A 45 -49.34 11.40 -10.66
C HIS A 45 -49.17 10.47 -9.44
N ARG A 46 -50.27 10.17 -8.76
CA ARG A 46 -50.45 9.18 -7.67
C ARG A 46 -51.49 8.12 -8.12
N VAL A 47 -51.93 7.26 -7.19
CA VAL A 47 -53.18 6.43 -7.21
C VAL A 47 -53.01 5.03 -7.85
N VAL A 48 -53.42 3.88 -7.25
CA VAL A 48 -53.92 3.56 -5.87
C VAL A 48 -53.71 2.05 -5.53
N TRP A 49 -53.44 1.77 -4.24
CA TRP A 49 -53.65 0.57 -3.40
C TRP A 49 -54.02 -0.83 -3.96
N ARG A 50 -53.56 -1.87 -3.23
CA ARG A 50 -54.44 -2.81 -2.49
C ARG A 50 -53.92 -3.10 -1.07
N ARG A 51 -54.82 -3.33 -0.09
CA ARG A 51 -54.53 -3.64 1.32
C ARG A 51 -55.75 -4.26 2.03
N ARG A 52 -55.57 -5.36 2.79
CA ARG A 52 -56.41 -5.88 3.93
C ARG A 52 -55.63 -7.07 4.57
N VAL A 53 -55.31 -7.12 5.89
CA VAL A 53 -56.14 -7.27 7.13
C VAL A 53 -56.49 -8.76 7.37
N ARG A 54 -56.29 -9.43 8.52
CA ARG A 54 -56.33 -9.10 10.00
C ARG A 54 -55.00 -9.54 10.72
N ALA A 55 -54.58 -9.21 11.95
CA ALA A 55 -55.16 -8.99 13.31
C ALA A 55 -55.71 -10.28 13.99
N ARG A 56 -55.16 -10.87 15.09
CA ARG A 56 -54.67 -10.44 16.45
C ARG A 56 -55.75 -10.57 17.55
N VAL A 57 -55.53 -11.42 18.58
CA VAL A 57 -56.16 -11.50 19.94
C VAL A 57 -55.68 -12.82 20.62
N ALA A 58 -55.47 -13.01 21.94
CA ALA A 58 -55.48 -12.16 23.16
C ALA A 58 -54.57 -12.73 24.30
N ARG A 59 -54.50 -12.05 25.45
CA ARG A 59 -53.96 -12.52 26.77
C ARG A 59 -55.10 -12.74 27.78
N ARG A 60 -54.96 -13.62 28.78
CA ARG A 60 -55.56 -13.60 30.16
C ARG A 60 -55.12 -14.87 30.95
N ILE A 61 -55.19 -15.00 32.28
CA ILE A 61 -54.95 -14.08 33.43
C ILE A 61 -54.88 -14.93 34.74
N GLY A 62 -54.16 -14.46 35.79
CA GLY A 62 -54.21 -15.00 37.18
C GLY A 62 -53.42 -16.30 37.45
N GLY A 63 -52.88 -16.58 38.65
CA GLY A 63 -52.55 -15.71 39.79
C GLY A 63 -53.47 -15.74 41.01
N ASP A 64 -52.99 -16.27 42.15
CA ASP A 64 -53.44 -15.91 43.51
C ASP A 64 -52.35 -16.19 44.60
N ARG A 65 -52.63 -15.95 45.90
CA ARG A 65 -51.68 -15.81 47.04
C ARG A 65 -51.97 -16.72 48.26
N ILE A 66 -51.21 -16.50 49.36
CA ILE A 66 -51.39 -16.95 50.77
C ILE A 66 -50.75 -18.33 51.09
N GLY A 67 -50.04 -18.57 52.21
CA GLY A 67 -49.49 -17.66 53.23
C GLY A 67 -49.18 -18.32 54.61
N LEU A 68 -48.13 -17.80 55.30
CA LEU A 68 -47.83 -17.89 56.77
C LEU A 68 -47.45 -19.24 57.45
N ARG A 69 -46.22 -19.35 57.98
CA ARG A 69 -45.87 -19.49 59.44
C ARG A 69 -44.35 -19.63 59.71
N GLY A 70 -43.92 -19.24 60.92
CA GLY A 70 -42.62 -19.55 61.58
C GLY A 70 -42.89 -20.10 63.00
N PRO A 71 -42.03 -19.93 64.05
CA PRO A 71 -40.76 -19.19 64.13
C PRO A 71 -39.61 -19.81 65.03
N GLY A 72 -38.46 -19.11 65.15
CA GLY A 72 -37.49 -19.18 66.28
C GLY A 72 -36.44 -20.32 66.28
N HIS A 73 -35.21 -20.23 66.84
CA HIS A 73 -34.38 -19.21 67.53
C HIS A 73 -32.88 -19.63 67.43
N GLY A 74 -31.80 -18.90 67.79
CA GLY A 74 -31.58 -17.50 68.23
C GLY A 74 -30.35 -17.34 69.18
N ARG A 75 -29.52 -16.28 69.00
CA ARG A 75 -28.23 -15.94 69.72
C ARG A 75 -27.00 -16.81 69.33
N ALA A 76 -25.72 -16.42 69.48
CA ALA A 76 -24.95 -15.14 69.55
C ALA A 76 -23.42 -15.48 69.52
N GLY A 77 -22.40 -14.61 69.38
CA GLY A 77 -22.32 -13.17 69.04
C GLY A 77 -20.93 -12.53 69.39
N GLN A 78 -20.70 -11.28 68.97
CA GLN A 78 -19.59 -10.34 69.35
C GLN A 78 -18.17 -10.51 68.72
N ARG A 79 -17.26 -9.55 69.02
CA ARG A 79 -16.03 -9.09 68.31
C ARG A 79 -14.92 -8.69 69.37
N PRO A 80 -13.80 -7.95 69.10
CA PRO A 80 -12.80 -7.87 68.00
C PRO A 80 -11.30 -7.79 68.47
N LEU A 81 -10.37 -7.59 67.50
CA LEU A 81 -9.21 -6.64 67.49
C LEU A 81 -7.76 -7.05 67.92
N GLU A 82 -6.81 -6.19 67.49
CA GLU A 82 -5.32 -6.14 67.62
C GLU A 82 -4.54 -7.24 66.81
N ASP A 83 -3.48 -7.01 66.01
CA ASP A 83 -2.27 -6.15 66.02
C ASP A 83 -1.19 -6.65 67.02
N ALA A 84 0.13 -6.81 66.75
CA ALA A 84 1.00 -6.66 65.56
C ALA A 84 2.03 -7.85 65.54
N GLY A 85 3.26 -7.89 64.98
CA GLY A 85 4.09 -6.98 64.17
C GLY A 85 5.61 -7.30 64.24
N ARG A 86 6.30 -7.51 63.09
CA ARG A 86 7.74 -7.94 62.94
C ARG A 86 8.00 -9.42 63.37
N GLY A 87 9.08 -10.11 62.96
CA GLY A 87 10.11 -9.86 61.92
C GLY A 87 11.39 -10.71 62.08
N ALA A 88 12.16 -10.89 60.99
CA ALA A 88 13.55 -11.41 60.89
C ALA A 88 13.89 -12.89 61.22
N ALA A 89 14.79 -13.48 60.39
CA ALA A 89 15.70 -14.64 60.58
C ALA A 89 15.18 -15.98 61.17
N GLY A 90 15.74 -17.16 60.87
CA GLY A 90 16.83 -17.55 59.97
C GLY A 90 16.54 -18.94 59.35
N GLU A 91 17.17 -19.32 58.25
CA GLU A 91 18.48 -20.02 58.25
C GLU A 91 18.42 -21.46 58.77
N SER A 92 18.38 -22.43 57.85
CA SER A 92 19.26 -23.61 57.89
C SER A 92 19.26 -24.39 56.58
N GLN A 93 20.37 -25.09 56.36
CA GLN A 93 20.62 -26.07 55.31
C GLN A 93 19.69 -27.29 55.51
N GLY A 94 19.39 -28.14 54.53
CA GLY A 94 19.94 -28.35 53.19
C GLY A 94 20.01 -29.87 52.89
N HIS A 95 20.66 -30.29 51.79
CA HIS A 95 20.87 -31.71 51.41
C HIS A 95 19.58 -32.52 51.07
N LYS A 96 19.63 -33.62 50.30
CA LYS A 96 20.53 -34.03 49.19
C LYS A 96 19.84 -35.15 48.38
N GLY A 97 20.13 -35.24 47.08
CA GLY A 97 19.68 -36.34 46.20
C GLY A 97 18.22 -36.22 45.75
N GLY A 98 17.82 -36.49 44.50
CA GLY A 98 18.61 -36.81 43.31
C GLY A 98 18.57 -38.29 42.89
N ARG A 99 18.44 -38.52 41.59
CA ARG A 99 18.90 -39.74 40.90
C ARG A 99 19.12 -39.44 39.41
N GLU A 100 20.12 -40.12 38.86
CA GLU A 100 20.45 -40.10 37.45
C GLU A 100 19.38 -40.83 36.63
N HIS A 101 19.37 -40.65 35.31
CA HIS A 101 19.72 -41.76 34.41
C HIS A 101 20.19 -41.21 33.05
N ARG A 102 21.17 -41.90 32.44
CA ARG A 102 21.80 -41.52 31.17
C ARG A 102 21.08 -42.12 29.97
N ALA A 103 21.12 -41.42 28.85
CA ALA A 103 21.18 -42.02 27.52
C ALA A 103 22.20 -41.21 26.67
N HIS A 104 23.08 -41.88 25.92
CA HIS A 104 24.15 -41.23 25.17
C HIS A 104 23.86 -41.18 23.66
N GLY A 105 24.14 -40.04 23.03
CA GLY A 105 24.09 -39.83 21.57
C GLY A 105 25.37 -39.17 21.04
N ARG A 106 26.28 -39.99 20.49
CA ARG A 106 27.54 -39.64 19.79
C ARG A 106 27.26 -38.92 18.45
N LEU A 107 28.16 -38.15 17.79
CA LEU A 107 29.54 -37.65 18.03
C LEU A 107 29.89 -36.60 16.92
N LEU A 108 31.07 -35.96 16.99
CA LEU A 108 31.77 -35.15 15.95
C LEU A 108 31.26 -33.70 15.81
N LEU A 109 32.10 -32.66 15.63
CA LEU A 109 33.48 -32.58 15.11
C LEU A 109 34.52 -31.98 16.10
N LEU A 110 35.74 -31.74 15.63
CA LEU A 110 36.96 -31.44 16.41
C LEU A 110 37.77 -30.25 15.83
N TRP A 111 38.66 -29.68 16.64
CA TRP A 111 39.75 -28.71 16.33
C TRP A 111 39.34 -27.26 15.94
N SER A 112 40.22 -26.24 16.02
CA SER A 112 41.03 -25.73 17.16
C SER A 112 41.89 -24.52 16.75
N ALA A 113 41.72 -23.37 17.42
CA ALA A 113 42.69 -22.26 17.58
C ALA A 113 42.11 -21.29 18.63
N ALA A 114 42.69 -21.04 19.81
CA ALA A 114 43.99 -20.43 20.14
C ALA A 114 43.92 -18.88 20.19
N GLY A 115 43.94 -18.31 21.41
CA GLY A 115 43.91 -16.86 21.66
C GLY A 115 43.36 -16.50 23.04
N PRO A 116 44.16 -16.54 24.13
CA PRO A 116 43.69 -16.25 25.49
C PRO A 116 43.65 -14.74 25.79
N ALA A 117 42.56 -14.28 26.41
CA ALA A 117 42.46 -12.93 26.95
C ALA A 117 43.05 -12.86 28.38
N ILE A 118 44.03 -11.98 28.60
CA ILE A 118 44.64 -11.75 29.91
C ILE A 118 43.85 -10.65 30.65
N TRP A 119 43.27 -11.00 31.80
CA TRP A 119 42.79 -10.02 32.78
C TRP A 119 43.96 -9.54 33.63
N ALA A 120 44.18 -8.23 33.67
CA ALA A 120 45.14 -7.59 34.56
C ALA A 120 44.40 -6.67 35.55
N ILE A 121 44.43 -7.04 36.83
CA ILE A 121 43.88 -6.23 37.92
C ILE A 121 44.91 -5.14 38.25
N VAL A 122 44.52 -3.87 38.14
CA VAL A 122 45.30 -2.74 38.67
C VAL A 122 44.53 -2.13 39.84
N ALA A 123 45.04 -2.35 41.05
CA ALA A 123 44.58 -1.63 42.22
C ALA A 123 45.24 -0.24 42.23
N LEU A 124 44.44 0.82 42.30
CA LEU A 124 44.92 2.20 42.49
C LEU A 124 44.54 2.67 43.90
N THR A 125 45.56 3.04 44.66
CA THR A 125 45.41 3.67 45.98
C THR A 125 44.81 5.06 45.84
N ALA A 126 43.76 5.35 46.59
CA ALA A 126 43.24 6.72 46.69
C ALA A 126 44.24 7.61 47.45
N THR A 127 44.57 8.77 46.88
CA THR A 127 45.31 9.85 47.54
C THR A 127 44.46 11.10 47.60
N ASP A 128 44.28 11.66 48.80
CA ASP A 128 43.50 12.88 49.01
C ASP A 128 44.20 14.10 48.40
N VAL A 129 43.66 14.59 47.28
CA VAL A 129 44.07 15.85 46.67
C VAL A 129 43.05 16.93 47.03
N LYS A 130 43.45 17.89 47.88
CA LYS A 130 42.64 19.07 48.20
C LYS A 130 42.42 19.91 46.94
N GLY A 131 41.22 19.82 46.35
CA GLY A 131 40.85 20.59 45.17
C GLY A 131 40.81 22.10 45.45
N GLN A 132 41.70 22.87 44.82
CA GLN A 132 41.56 24.31 44.69
C GLN A 132 40.61 24.62 43.53
N THR A 133 39.58 25.42 43.77
CA THR A 133 38.67 25.88 42.71
C THR A 133 39.37 26.90 41.81
N PRO A 134 39.43 26.68 40.47
CA PRO A 134 39.94 27.69 39.55
C PRO A 134 38.95 28.85 39.42
N PRO A 135 39.41 30.09 39.18
CA PRO A 135 38.54 31.25 38.97
C PRO A 135 37.74 31.11 37.66
N PRO A 136 36.55 31.75 37.56
CA PRO A 136 35.72 31.69 36.37
C PRO A 136 36.43 32.32 35.17
N ARG A 137 36.51 31.57 34.05
CA ARG A 137 36.97 32.11 32.77
C ARG A 137 35.85 32.96 32.15
N PRO A 138 36.16 34.08 31.45
CA PRO A 138 35.16 34.79 30.65
C PRO A 138 34.60 33.88 29.54
N PRO A 139 33.35 34.10 29.10
CA PRO A 139 32.77 33.31 28.03
C PRO A 139 33.53 33.53 26.73
N VAL A 140 33.99 32.44 26.11
CA VAL A 140 34.58 32.47 24.77
C VAL A 140 33.44 32.74 23.78
N PRO A 141 33.55 33.74 22.88
CA PRO A 141 32.55 33.93 21.84
C PRO A 141 32.49 32.70 20.94
N SER A 142 31.30 32.14 20.76
CA SER A 142 31.09 30.99 19.88
C SER A 142 31.59 31.29 18.47
N PRO A 143 32.30 30.36 17.79
CA PRO A 143 32.62 30.54 16.38
C PRO A 143 31.31 30.67 15.58
N PRO A 144 31.28 31.50 14.52
CA PRO A 144 30.09 31.64 13.69
C PRO A 144 29.70 30.26 13.10
N PRO A 145 28.41 29.92 13.08
CA PRO A 145 27.97 28.66 12.48
C PRO A 145 28.35 28.64 10.99
N PRO A 146 28.69 27.46 10.42
CA PRO A 146 28.94 27.35 8.99
C PRO A 146 27.69 27.82 8.22
N PRO A 147 27.86 28.56 7.11
CA PRO A 147 26.72 29.07 6.36
C PRO A 147 25.89 27.90 5.84
N VAL A 148 24.67 27.74 6.38
CA VAL A 148 23.68 26.80 5.87
C VAL A 148 23.41 27.21 4.42
N THR A 149 23.59 26.28 3.48
CA THR A 149 23.50 26.57 2.04
C THR A 149 22.06 26.88 1.64
N ALA A 150 21.64 28.14 1.84
CA ALA A 150 20.35 28.63 1.41
C ALA A 150 20.16 28.41 -0.10
N ALA A 151 18.93 28.10 -0.52
CA ALA A 151 18.63 27.72 -1.90
C ALA A 151 19.02 28.84 -2.91
N VAL A 152 20.19 28.69 -3.54
CA VAL A 152 20.73 29.63 -4.54
C VAL A 152 20.04 29.43 -5.88
N GLY A 153 18.84 30.00 -6.01
CA GLY A 153 18.05 29.99 -7.23
C GLY A 153 16.97 31.06 -7.23
N PRO A 154 16.42 31.41 -8.41
CA PRO A 154 15.27 32.31 -8.50
C PRO A 154 14.09 31.72 -7.72
N ARG A 155 13.33 32.59 -7.04
CA ARG A 155 12.17 32.18 -6.24
C ARG A 155 11.09 31.61 -7.16
N LEU A 156 10.85 30.30 -7.09
CA LEU A 156 9.76 29.65 -7.78
C LEU A 156 8.51 29.68 -6.89
N ALA A 157 7.64 30.64 -7.16
CA ALA A 157 6.29 30.65 -6.62
C ALA A 157 5.44 29.58 -7.32
N ILE A 158 4.81 28.70 -6.55
CA ILE A 158 3.87 27.69 -7.06
C ILE A 158 2.59 27.68 -6.22
N SER A 159 1.46 27.43 -6.88
CA SER A 159 0.20 27.13 -6.19
C SER A 159 0.13 25.66 -5.78
N LEU A 160 -0.85 25.34 -4.93
CA LEU A 160 -1.20 23.98 -4.55
C LEU A 160 -1.62 23.14 -5.77
N ALA A 161 -2.29 23.75 -6.74
CA ALA A 161 -2.68 23.09 -7.99
C ALA A 161 -1.46 22.77 -8.87
N ASP A 162 -0.48 23.68 -8.95
CA ASP A 162 0.80 23.43 -9.66
C ASP A 162 1.59 22.32 -8.97
N ALA A 163 1.66 22.31 -7.64
CA ALA A 163 2.31 21.26 -6.86
C ALA A 163 1.67 19.89 -7.13
N VAL A 164 0.33 19.79 -7.07
CA VAL A 164 -0.39 18.55 -7.41
C VAL A 164 -0.12 18.12 -8.86
N PHE A 165 -0.14 19.06 -9.83
CA PHE A 165 0.13 18.75 -11.24
C PHE A 165 1.56 18.26 -11.51
N ILE A 166 2.56 18.96 -10.97
CA ILE A 166 3.98 18.58 -11.08
C ILE A 166 4.21 17.22 -10.41
N GLY A 167 3.67 17.01 -9.21
CA GLY A 167 3.78 15.75 -8.49
C GLY A 167 3.12 14.58 -9.24
N LEU A 168 1.92 14.74 -9.78
CA LEU A 168 1.27 13.72 -10.60
C LEU A 168 2.09 13.35 -11.85
N ARG A 169 2.75 14.33 -12.47
CA ARG A 169 3.61 14.12 -13.64
C ARG A 169 4.90 13.42 -13.28
N ASP A 170 5.56 13.83 -12.20
CA ASP A 170 6.97 13.48 -11.93
C ASP A 170 7.25 12.54 -10.75
N ASN A 171 6.32 12.38 -9.83
CA ASN A 171 6.48 11.53 -8.65
C ASN A 171 6.82 10.07 -9.01
N ARG A 172 7.85 9.55 -8.32
CA ARG A 172 8.44 8.24 -8.62
C ARG A 172 7.52 7.07 -8.28
N THR A 173 6.65 7.21 -7.28
CA THR A 173 5.65 6.21 -6.87
C THR A 173 4.49 6.12 -7.88
N VAL A 174 4.05 7.25 -8.44
CA VAL A 174 3.06 7.26 -9.53
C VAL A 174 3.65 6.61 -10.78
N LYS A 175 4.88 6.98 -11.16
CA LYS A 175 5.60 6.37 -12.30
C LYS A 175 5.80 4.86 -12.13
N SER A 176 6.21 4.38 -10.95
CA SER A 176 6.37 2.94 -10.71
C SER A 176 5.05 2.18 -10.74
N ALA A 177 3.96 2.74 -10.20
CA ALA A 177 2.63 2.14 -10.29
C ALA A 177 2.18 1.95 -11.75
N TYR A 178 2.33 2.97 -12.60
CA TYR A 178 2.02 2.86 -14.03
C TYR A 178 2.92 1.85 -14.78
N ILE A 179 4.15 1.62 -14.33
CA ILE A 179 5.02 0.56 -14.89
C ILE A 179 4.48 -0.83 -14.49
N THR A 180 4.10 -1.05 -13.23
CA THR A 180 3.51 -2.31 -12.76
C THR A 180 2.22 -2.66 -13.51
N ARG A 181 1.38 -1.67 -13.83
CA ARG A 181 0.15 -1.83 -14.65
C ARG A 181 0.42 -2.52 -16.00
N VAL A 182 1.62 -2.40 -16.57
CA VAL A 182 1.96 -3.04 -17.86
C VAL A 182 1.98 -4.57 -17.73
N SER A 183 2.56 -5.10 -16.64
CA SER A 183 2.56 -6.54 -16.38
C SER A 183 1.15 -7.05 -16.08
N GLU A 184 0.42 -6.35 -15.21
CA GLU A 184 -0.94 -6.73 -14.80
C GLU A 184 -1.94 -6.79 -15.97
N LYS A 185 -1.85 -5.84 -16.91
CA LYS A 185 -2.65 -5.88 -18.15
C LYS A 185 -2.26 -7.06 -19.04
N PHE A 186 -0.99 -7.47 -19.03
CA PHE A 186 -0.53 -8.66 -19.73
C PHE A 186 -1.03 -9.96 -19.07
N ASP A 187 -1.13 -10.02 -17.74
CA ASP A 187 -1.72 -11.17 -17.04
C ASP A 187 -3.20 -11.40 -17.45
N LEU A 188 -3.99 -10.32 -17.58
CA LEU A 188 -5.35 -10.41 -18.12
C LEU A 188 -5.38 -10.84 -19.59
N TYR A 189 -4.41 -10.40 -20.40
CA TYR A 189 -4.27 -10.83 -21.79
C TYR A 189 -3.96 -12.34 -21.88
N VAL A 190 -3.00 -12.84 -21.10
CA VAL A 190 -2.65 -14.27 -20.98
C VAL A 190 -3.86 -15.08 -20.51
N ALA A 191 -4.58 -14.62 -19.50
CA ALA A 191 -5.80 -15.28 -19.03
C ALA A 191 -6.88 -15.36 -20.14
N LYS A 192 -7.08 -14.29 -20.91
CA LYS A 192 -8.00 -14.29 -22.07
C LYS A 192 -7.53 -15.20 -23.21
N LYS A 193 -6.23 -15.44 -23.35
CA LYS A 193 -5.63 -16.38 -24.31
C LYS A 193 -5.65 -17.85 -23.86
N ARG A 194 -6.20 -18.19 -22.69
CA ARG A 194 -6.38 -19.58 -22.20
C ARG A 194 -7.09 -20.52 -23.19
N PHE A 195 -7.90 -19.99 -24.12
CA PHE A 195 -8.65 -20.77 -25.12
C PHE A 195 -8.17 -20.57 -26.57
N THR A 196 -6.99 -19.98 -26.79
CA THR A 196 -6.32 -20.05 -28.10
C THR A 196 -5.40 -21.28 -28.15
N PRO A 197 -5.22 -21.92 -29.31
CA PRO A 197 -4.30 -23.04 -29.44
C PRO A 197 -2.86 -22.59 -29.14
N ASN A 198 -2.10 -23.46 -28.49
CA ASN A 198 -0.65 -23.33 -28.30
C ASN A 198 0.08 -24.47 -29.00
N ALA A 199 1.34 -24.24 -29.37
CA ALA A 199 2.20 -25.25 -29.98
C ALA A 199 3.58 -25.24 -29.33
N ILE A 200 4.17 -26.42 -29.20
CA ILE A 200 5.50 -26.67 -28.63
C ILE A 200 6.25 -27.56 -29.63
N LEU A 201 7.49 -27.20 -29.94
CA LEU A 201 8.42 -28.04 -30.68
C LEU A 201 9.48 -28.55 -29.70
N SER A 202 9.41 -29.83 -29.34
CA SER A 202 10.47 -30.51 -28.60
C SER A 202 11.34 -31.33 -29.56
N ALA A 203 12.65 -31.34 -29.28
CA ALA A 203 13.60 -32.24 -29.91
C ALA A 203 14.56 -32.76 -28.83
N SER A 204 14.89 -34.06 -28.86
CA SER A 204 15.95 -34.67 -28.06
C SER A 204 16.90 -35.48 -28.94
N ALA A 205 18.13 -35.66 -28.44
CA ALA A 205 19.17 -36.44 -29.09
C ALA A 205 19.99 -37.13 -28.01
N ASP A 206 19.68 -38.39 -27.75
CA ASP A 206 20.11 -39.16 -26.60
C ASP A 206 21.07 -40.27 -27.04
N ALA A 207 22.33 -40.20 -26.60
CA ALA A 207 23.35 -41.22 -26.87
C ALA A 207 23.40 -42.23 -25.72
N THR A 208 23.13 -43.50 -26.01
CA THR A 208 23.08 -44.58 -25.03
C THR A 208 24.22 -45.57 -25.25
N ARG A 209 24.75 -46.12 -24.16
CA ARG A 209 25.75 -47.20 -24.22
C ARG A 209 25.45 -48.26 -23.16
N GLN A 210 25.22 -49.49 -23.60
CA GLN A 210 24.89 -50.62 -22.76
C GLN A 210 25.93 -51.73 -23.01
N GLY A 211 26.99 -51.72 -22.19
CA GLY A 211 28.15 -52.59 -22.36
C GLY A 211 28.94 -52.26 -23.64
N SER A 212 28.99 -53.23 -24.56
CA SER A 212 29.58 -53.08 -25.90
C SER A 212 28.65 -52.39 -26.89
N GLU A 213 27.34 -52.40 -26.66
CA GLU A 213 26.37 -51.77 -27.56
C GLU A 213 26.38 -50.24 -27.39
N SER A 214 26.50 -49.54 -28.51
CA SER A 214 26.38 -48.09 -28.61
C SER A 214 25.18 -47.77 -29.48
N GLY A 215 24.40 -46.78 -29.06
CA GLY A 215 23.26 -46.29 -29.82
C GLY A 215 23.03 -44.81 -29.70
N SER A 216 22.19 -44.28 -30.59
CA SER A 216 21.71 -42.91 -30.57
C SER A 216 20.26 -42.84 -30.98
N THR A 217 19.44 -42.16 -30.18
CA THR A 217 18.03 -41.93 -30.43
C THR A 217 17.80 -40.44 -30.62
N ILE A 218 17.13 -40.06 -31.70
CA ILE A 218 16.70 -38.69 -31.99
C ILE A 218 15.19 -38.68 -31.98
N VAL A 219 14.59 -37.74 -31.25
CA VAL A 219 13.12 -37.58 -31.18
C VAL A 219 12.76 -36.15 -31.53
N LEU A 220 11.75 -35.95 -32.37
CA LEU A 220 11.22 -34.65 -32.77
C LEU A 220 9.70 -34.69 -32.66
N SER A 221 9.13 -33.95 -31.69
CA SER A 221 7.72 -34.07 -31.31
C SER A 221 6.96 -32.74 -31.28
N PRO A 222 6.79 -32.03 -32.42
CA PRO A 222 5.84 -30.93 -32.53
C PRO A 222 4.44 -31.33 -32.03
N THR A 223 4.00 -30.66 -30.98
CA THR A 223 2.71 -30.88 -30.31
C THR A 223 1.94 -29.56 -30.27
N ALA A 224 0.75 -29.54 -30.85
CA ALA A 224 -0.23 -28.47 -30.70
C ALA A 224 -1.36 -28.94 -29.78
N SER A 225 -1.84 -28.08 -28.89
CA SER A 225 -3.03 -28.34 -28.09
C SER A 225 -3.96 -27.14 -28.02
N TRP A 226 -5.24 -27.40 -27.78
CA TRP A 226 -6.29 -26.40 -27.75
C TRP A 226 -7.35 -26.76 -26.70
N LEU A 227 -7.42 -25.94 -25.66
CA LEU A 227 -8.50 -26.00 -24.68
C LEU A 227 -9.69 -25.18 -25.17
N VAL A 228 -10.88 -25.78 -25.17
CA VAL A 228 -12.15 -25.17 -25.56
C VAL A 228 -12.95 -24.80 -24.30
N PRO A 229 -13.77 -23.73 -24.29
CA PRO A 229 -14.50 -23.30 -23.08
C PRO A 229 -15.51 -24.29 -22.48
N THR A 230 -15.79 -25.43 -23.14
CA THR A 230 -16.58 -26.55 -22.60
C THR A 230 -15.79 -27.45 -21.64
N GLY A 231 -14.46 -27.30 -21.61
CA GLY A 231 -13.52 -28.22 -20.97
C GLY A 231 -12.88 -29.23 -21.94
N ALA A 232 -13.32 -29.30 -23.20
CA ALA A 232 -12.67 -30.17 -24.18
C ALA A 232 -11.23 -29.73 -24.46
N GLN A 233 -10.31 -30.69 -24.47
CA GLN A 233 -8.95 -30.53 -24.93
C GLN A 233 -8.78 -31.31 -26.25
N PHE A 234 -8.39 -30.58 -27.30
CA PHE A 234 -7.90 -31.16 -28.55
C PHE A 234 -6.37 -31.15 -28.50
N GLN A 235 -5.72 -32.20 -28.98
CA GLN A 235 -4.27 -32.29 -29.08
C GLN A 235 -3.87 -32.98 -30.37
N PHE A 236 -2.92 -32.39 -31.08
CA PHE A 236 -2.26 -32.99 -32.24
C PHE A 236 -0.78 -33.09 -31.93
N SER A 237 -0.20 -34.28 -32.06
CA SER A 237 1.23 -34.51 -31.92
C SER A 237 1.72 -35.32 -33.11
N TRP A 238 2.69 -34.78 -33.86
CA TRP A 238 3.50 -35.58 -34.76
C TRP A 238 4.84 -35.83 -34.08
N THR A 239 5.16 -37.11 -33.84
CA THR A 239 6.43 -37.55 -33.28
C THR A 239 7.18 -38.33 -34.34
N ARG A 240 8.34 -37.81 -34.74
CA ARG A 240 9.38 -38.58 -35.41
C ARG A 240 10.34 -39.13 -34.37
N PHE A 241 10.67 -40.41 -34.48
CA PHE A 241 11.64 -41.13 -33.67
C PHE A 241 12.61 -41.82 -34.63
N ASP A 242 13.91 -41.55 -34.54
CA ASP A 242 14.96 -42.25 -35.29
C ASP A 242 15.95 -42.83 -34.27
N THR A 243 16.06 -44.15 -34.17
CA THR A 243 17.05 -44.82 -33.30
C THR A 243 18.05 -45.63 -34.10
N ARG A 244 19.30 -45.63 -33.63
CA ARG A 244 20.42 -46.40 -34.18
C ARG A 244 21.03 -47.22 -33.06
N ALA A 245 21.15 -48.53 -33.26
CA ALA A 245 21.78 -49.44 -32.31
C ALA A 245 22.37 -50.64 -33.07
N GLY A 246 23.56 -51.10 -32.67
CA GLY A 246 24.20 -52.29 -33.27
C GLY A 246 24.48 -52.23 -34.78
N GLY A 247 24.40 -51.05 -35.41
CA GLY A 247 24.49 -50.87 -36.86
C GLY A 247 23.15 -50.84 -37.60
N VAL A 248 22.04 -51.16 -36.93
CA VAL A 248 20.67 -51.02 -37.45
C VAL A 248 20.18 -49.58 -37.18
N SER A 249 19.36 -49.03 -38.08
CA SER A 249 18.78 -47.68 -37.97
C SER A 249 17.28 -47.73 -38.23
N VAL A 250 16.47 -47.87 -37.17
CA VAL A 250 15.01 -47.95 -37.25
C VAL A 250 14.41 -46.58 -36.94
N GLY A 251 13.47 -46.12 -37.75
CA GLY A 251 12.73 -44.88 -37.51
C GLY A 251 11.22 -45.07 -37.63
N SER A 252 10.46 -44.20 -36.99
CA SER A 252 9.01 -44.11 -37.12
C SER A 252 8.54 -42.66 -37.11
N ASP A 253 7.48 -42.39 -37.88
CA ASP A 253 6.77 -41.12 -37.94
C ASP A 253 5.32 -41.38 -37.53
N THR A 254 4.95 -40.93 -36.33
CA THR A 254 3.65 -41.18 -35.70
C THR A 254 2.89 -39.88 -35.50
N ALA A 255 1.79 -39.69 -36.24
CA ALA A 255 0.88 -38.56 -36.11
C ALA A 255 -0.38 -38.99 -35.34
N THR A 256 -0.61 -38.41 -34.17
CA THR A 256 -1.80 -38.65 -33.33
C THR A 256 -2.62 -37.37 -33.20
N LEU A 257 -3.93 -37.48 -33.47
CA LEU A 257 -4.94 -36.49 -33.12
C LEU A 257 -5.82 -37.08 -32.00
N SER A 258 -5.88 -36.42 -30.85
CA SER A 258 -6.71 -36.83 -29.71
C SER A 258 -7.66 -35.70 -29.25
N VAL A 259 -8.79 -36.12 -28.68
CA VAL A 259 -9.85 -35.25 -28.18
C VAL A 259 -10.38 -35.81 -26.87
N THR A 260 -10.30 -35.04 -25.79
CA THR A 260 -10.81 -35.40 -24.47
C THR A 260 -11.86 -34.37 -24.03
N GLN A 261 -13.12 -34.77 -23.87
CA GLN A 261 -14.21 -33.91 -23.38
C GLN A 261 -14.72 -34.43 -22.01
N PRO A 262 -14.43 -33.74 -20.90
CA PRO A 262 -15.01 -34.06 -19.60
C PRO A 262 -16.52 -33.84 -19.59
N LEU A 263 -17.26 -34.76 -18.96
CA LEU A 263 -18.72 -34.73 -18.80
C LEU A 263 -19.16 -34.34 -17.38
N LEU A 264 -18.32 -34.59 -16.36
CA LEU A 264 -18.61 -34.30 -14.95
C LEU A 264 -17.56 -33.34 -14.35
N ARG A 265 -16.56 -33.86 -13.61
CA ARG A 265 -15.43 -33.05 -13.16
C ARG A 265 -14.73 -32.40 -14.35
N GLY A 266 -14.36 -31.12 -14.22
CA GLY A 266 -13.77 -30.33 -15.30
C GLY A 266 -14.73 -29.83 -16.38
N ALA A 267 -15.98 -30.29 -16.43
CA ALA A 267 -16.92 -29.93 -17.49
C ALA A 267 -17.50 -28.50 -17.36
N GLY A 268 -17.87 -27.93 -18.50
CA GLY A 268 -18.78 -26.79 -18.59
C GLY A 268 -18.15 -25.40 -18.48
N PHE A 269 -18.87 -24.41 -19.03
CA PHE A 269 -18.38 -23.04 -19.18
C PHE A 269 -18.10 -22.31 -17.86
N ALA A 270 -18.86 -22.59 -16.79
CA ALA A 270 -18.74 -21.86 -15.54
C ALA A 270 -17.39 -22.08 -14.83
N VAL A 271 -16.88 -23.32 -14.90
CA VAL A 271 -15.62 -23.74 -14.30
C VAL A 271 -14.46 -23.34 -15.19
N ASN A 272 -14.53 -23.66 -16.49
CA ASN A 272 -13.44 -23.38 -17.43
C ASN A 272 -13.21 -21.87 -17.65
N LYS A 273 -14.26 -21.04 -17.61
CA LYS A 273 -14.13 -19.57 -17.65
C LYS A 273 -13.85 -18.94 -16.27
N ALA A 274 -13.80 -19.71 -15.18
CA ALA A 274 -13.52 -19.15 -13.85
C ALA A 274 -12.15 -18.45 -13.76
N PRO A 275 -11.02 -18.98 -14.29
CA PRO A 275 -9.75 -18.27 -14.30
C PRO A 275 -9.79 -16.91 -15.03
N ILE A 276 -10.53 -16.82 -16.14
CA ILE A 276 -10.70 -15.56 -16.88
C ILE A 276 -11.49 -14.56 -16.03
N ARG A 277 -12.59 -14.99 -15.41
CA ARG A 277 -13.38 -14.14 -14.51
C ARG A 277 -12.57 -13.70 -13.28
N THR A 278 -11.73 -14.57 -12.71
CA THR A 278 -10.82 -14.23 -11.61
C THR A 278 -9.81 -13.17 -12.04
N ALA A 279 -9.25 -13.26 -13.26
CA ALA A 279 -8.37 -12.23 -13.83
C ALA A 279 -9.11 -10.92 -14.15
N GLU A 280 -10.35 -10.97 -14.64
CA GLU A 280 -11.20 -9.79 -14.86
C GLU A 280 -11.62 -9.09 -13.54
N LEU A 281 -11.66 -9.83 -12.44
CA LEU A 281 -11.83 -9.30 -11.09
C LEU A 281 -10.51 -8.76 -10.54
N GLN A 282 -9.39 -9.44 -10.81
CA GLN A 282 -8.07 -8.99 -10.40
C GLN A 282 -7.69 -7.67 -11.07
N GLU A 283 -7.95 -7.52 -12.37
CA GLU A 283 -7.74 -6.24 -13.06
C GLU A 283 -8.56 -5.11 -12.42
N LYS A 284 -9.80 -5.38 -11.98
CA LYS A 284 -10.59 -4.36 -11.26
C LYS A 284 -9.94 -3.96 -9.93
N ILE A 285 -9.39 -4.92 -9.18
CA ILE A 285 -8.62 -4.66 -7.95
C ILE A 285 -7.38 -3.84 -8.28
N ASN A 286 -6.63 -4.21 -9.31
CA ASN A 286 -5.41 -3.53 -9.74
C ASN A 286 -5.68 -2.06 -10.14
N ARG A 287 -6.79 -1.78 -10.85
CA ARG A 287 -7.25 -0.41 -11.16
C ARG A 287 -7.64 0.39 -9.92
N LEU A 288 -8.25 -0.24 -8.93
CA LEU A 288 -8.58 0.39 -7.64
C LEU A 288 -7.32 0.66 -6.81
N ASN A 289 -6.33 -0.23 -6.85
CA ASN A 289 -5.03 -0.04 -6.22
C ASN A 289 -4.28 1.16 -6.86
N LEU A 290 -4.31 1.30 -8.19
CA LEU A 290 -3.80 2.50 -8.87
C LEU A 290 -4.53 3.77 -8.41
N LYS A 291 -5.88 3.76 -8.31
CA LYS A 291 -6.64 4.90 -7.76
C LYS A 291 -6.15 5.24 -6.34
N ALA A 292 -5.98 4.24 -5.48
CA ALA A 292 -5.50 4.42 -4.11
C ALA A 292 -4.08 5.00 -4.04
N THR A 293 -3.13 4.48 -4.83
CA THR A 293 -1.75 5.00 -4.88
C THR A 293 -1.71 6.44 -5.37
N VAL A 294 -2.47 6.78 -6.41
CA VAL A 294 -2.47 8.16 -6.95
C VAL A 294 -3.17 9.12 -5.98
N SER A 295 -4.30 8.75 -5.36
CA SER A 295 -4.89 9.54 -4.26
C SER A 295 -3.87 9.80 -3.17
N SER A 296 -3.26 8.75 -2.62
CA SER A 296 -2.29 8.88 -1.52
C SER A 296 -1.09 9.78 -1.87
N VAL A 297 -0.61 9.78 -3.12
CA VAL A 297 0.45 10.72 -3.54
C VAL A 297 -0.06 12.16 -3.58
N VAL A 298 -1.24 12.42 -4.14
CA VAL A 298 -1.87 13.75 -4.15
C VAL A 298 -2.08 14.26 -2.71
N ASP A 299 -2.63 13.41 -1.85
CA ASP A 299 -2.86 13.69 -0.44
C ASP A 299 -1.57 14.08 0.30
N ASN A 300 -0.48 13.31 0.11
CA ASN A 300 0.82 13.64 0.69
C ASN A 300 1.40 14.97 0.16
N ILE A 301 1.20 15.29 -1.13
CA ILE A 301 1.62 16.58 -1.70
C ILE A 301 0.81 17.74 -1.08
N VAL A 302 -0.50 17.58 -0.91
CA VAL A 302 -1.38 18.60 -0.30
C VAL A 302 -0.98 18.88 1.15
N LEU A 303 -0.70 17.84 1.93
CA LEU A 303 -0.24 17.97 3.32
C LEU A 303 1.16 18.62 3.39
N ALA A 304 2.11 18.21 2.54
CA ALA A 304 3.45 18.78 2.51
C ALA A 304 3.47 20.25 2.05
N TYR A 305 2.65 20.63 1.07
CA TYR A 305 2.48 22.03 0.65
C TYR A 305 1.93 22.90 1.79
N ARG A 306 0.94 22.42 2.54
CA ARG A 306 0.41 23.15 3.70
C ARG A 306 1.39 23.22 4.86
N ALA A 307 2.22 22.21 5.09
CA ALA A 307 3.31 22.28 6.05
C ALA A 307 4.35 23.36 5.66
N LEU A 308 4.60 23.55 4.36
CA LEU A 308 5.42 24.66 3.86
C LEU A 308 4.73 26.02 4.06
N VAL A 309 3.43 26.16 3.74
CA VAL A 309 2.64 27.38 4.02
C VAL A 309 2.70 27.74 5.50
N GLN A 310 2.48 26.77 6.39
CA GLN A 310 2.57 26.96 7.84
C GLN A 310 3.94 27.49 8.26
N ALA A 311 5.02 26.81 7.86
CA ALA A 311 6.37 27.21 8.22
C ALA A 311 6.79 28.58 7.65
N GLN A 312 6.22 28.98 6.50
CA GLN A 312 6.43 30.32 5.94
C GLN A 312 5.70 31.40 6.76
N GLU A 313 4.43 31.20 7.13
CA GLU A 313 3.67 32.15 7.94
C GLU A 313 4.20 32.23 9.39
N GLU A 314 4.64 31.11 9.99
CA GLU A 314 5.33 31.10 11.29
C GLU A 314 6.62 31.93 11.27
N LEU A 315 7.40 31.84 10.20
CA LEU A 315 8.60 32.66 10.00
C LEU A 315 8.26 34.15 9.82
N VAL A 316 7.17 34.49 9.12
CA VAL A 316 6.68 35.87 9.01
C VAL A 316 6.24 36.40 10.39
N ILE A 317 5.52 35.62 11.18
CA ILE A 317 5.10 36.01 12.54
C ILE A 317 6.32 36.20 13.46
N ALA A 318 7.33 35.35 13.35
CA ALA A 318 8.60 35.47 14.09
C ALA A 318 9.36 36.75 13.71
N GLY A 319 9.56 36.99 12.40
CA GLY A 319 10.23 38.19 11.89
C GLY A 319 9.55 39.49 12.31
N GLN A 320 8.21 39.57 12.15
CA GLN A 320 7.43 40.72 12.65
C GLN A 320 7.54 40.90 14.17
N SER A 321 7.75 39.81 14.94
CA SER A 321 7.96 39.93 16.39
C SER A 321 9.34 40.48 16.73
N LEU A 322 10.38 40.07 16.00
CA LEU A 322 11.73 40.64 16.14
C LEU A 322 11.76 42.14 15.79
N GLU A 323 11.07 42.54 14.72
CA GLU A 323 10.92 43.96 14.34
C GLU A 323 10.23 44.78 15.45
N ARG A 324 9.12 44.27 16.03
CA ARG A 324 8.46 44.91 17.17
C ARG A 324 9.38 45.03 18.40
N SER A 325 10.08 43.96 18.79
CA SER A 325 11.01 44.01 19.92
C SER A 325 12.17 44.99 19.70
N ARG A 326 12.68 45.12 18.45
CA ARG A 326 13.70 46.12 18.10
C ARG A 326 13.16 47.57 18.14
N ALA A 327 11.92 47.81 17.70
CA ALA A 327 11.27 49.12 17.83
C ALA A 327 10.99 49.49 19.30
N GLN A 328 10.60 48.50 20.12
CA GLN A 328 10.42 48.66 21.57
C GLN A 328 11.75 49.01 22.25
N LEU A 329 12.87 48.38 21.88
CA LEU A 329 14.21 48.75 22.39
C LEU A 329 14.56 50.21 22.07
N GLN A 330 14.28 50.69 20.85
CA GLN A 330 14.53 52.08 20.47
C GLN A 330 13.68 53.07 21.28
N THR A 331 12.41 52.72 21.54
CA THR A 331 11.50 53.53 22.36
C THR A 331 11.92 53.54 23.84
N ASN A 332 12.32 52.39 24.37
CA ASN A 332 12.79 52.25 25.75
C ASN A 332 14.10 53.01 25.99
N GLN A 333 15.06 52.96 25.05
CA GLN A 333 16.28 53.77 25.09
C GLN A 333 15.95 55.26 25.20
N ALA A 334 15.08 55.80 24.33
CA ALA A 334 14.69 57.21 24.37
C ALA A 334 13.96 57.61 25.68
N LEU A 335 13.22 56.69 26.30
CA LEU A 335 12.60 56.93 27.61
C LEU A 335 13.61 56.89 28.77
N ILE A 336 14.64 56.05 28.69
CA ILE A 336 15.75 56.00 29.66
C ILE A 336 16.60 57.28 29.53
N ASP A 337 16.94 57.70 28.32
CA ASP A 337 17.72 58.92 28.04
C ASP A 337 16.98 60.18 28.50
N ALA A 338 15.64 60.18 28.45
CA ALA A 338 14.78 61.22 29.00
C ALA A 338 14.55 61.13 30.53
N GLY A 339 15.20 60.19 31.23
CA GLY A 339 15.06 59.98 32.67
C GLY A 339 13.69 59.43 33.12
N ARG A 340 12.88 58.89 32.19
CA ARG A 340 11.51 58.42 32.42
C ARG A 340 11.37 56.91 32.62
N MET A 341 12.45 56.14 32.49
CA MET A 341 12.47 54.68 32.60
C MET A 341 13.78 54.19 33.22
N ALA A 342 13.74 53.06 33.93
CA ALA A 342 14.91 52.47 34.58
C ALA A 342 15.78 51.68 33.59
N ALA A 343 17.11 51.81 33.71
CA ALA A 343 18.07 51.14 32.82
C ALA A 343 17.99 49.59 32.81
N ALA A 344 17.37 48.98 33.82
CA ALA A 344 17.14 47.54 33.89
C ALA A 344 16.23 47.01 32.76
N GLU A 345 15.24 47.81 32.32
CA GLU A 345 14.31 47.47 31.23
C GLU A 345 15.04 47.16 29.91
N ILE A 346 16.21 47.80 29.69
CA ILE A 346 17.05 47.58 28.51
C ILE A 346 17.69 46.19 28.51
N VAL A 347 18.00 45.62 29.68
CA VAL A 347 18.60 44.28 29.80
C VAL A 347 17.56 43.22 29.43
N GLN A 348 16.33 43.37 29.93
CA GLN A 348 15.21 42.50 29.58
C GLN A 348 14.88 42.59 28.08
N THR A 349 14.69 43.80 27.55
CA THR A 349 14.37 44.01 26.13
C THR A 349 15.44 43.41 25.19
N ARG A 350 16.72 43.43 25.58
CA ARG A 350 17.81 42.77 24.83
C ARG A 350 17.76 41.24 24.92
N ALA A 351 17.41 40.67 26.07
CA ALA A 351 17.21 39.23 26.22
C ALA A 351 16.03 38.74 25.37
N ASP A 352 14.94 39.50 25.32
CA ASP A 352 13.79 39.21 24.47
C ASP A 352 14.16 39.23 22.98
N ILE A 353 14.94 40.21 22.51
CA ILE A 353 15.45 40.25 21.13
C ILE A 353 16.29 39.00 20.80
N ALA A 354 17.22 38.60 21.68
CA ALA A 354 18.01 37.39 21.47
C ALA A 354 17.13 36.12 21.36
N ASN A 355 16.07 36.04 22.17
CA ASN A 355 15.08 34.95 22.06
C ASN A 355 14.27 35.00 20.75
N GLN A 356 13.94 36.18 20.22
CA GLN A 356 13.29 36.31 18.90
C GLN A 356 14.24 35.92 17.76
N GLU A 357 15.53 36.24 17.84
CA GLU A 357 16.53 35.87 16.82
C GLU A 357 16.73 34.35 16.75
N VAL A 358 16.75 33.65 17.90
CA VAL A 358 16.73 32.19 17.95
C VAL A 358 15.44 31.62 17.35
N ALA A 359 14.28 32.22 17.63
CA ALA A 359 13.00 31.79 17.07
C ALA A 359 12.92 31.99 15.54
N GLN A 360 13.51 33.06 15.00
CA GLN A 360 13.60 33.27 13.55
C GLN A 360 14.47 32.18 12.90
N LEU A 361 15.67 31.90 13.45
CA LEU A 361 16.55 30.86 12.91
C LEU A 361 15.90 29.46 12.94
N GLN A 362 15.08 29.17 13.95
CA GLN A 362 14.26 27.95 14.00
C GLN A 362 13.18 27.94 12.91
N GLY A 363 12.48 29.06 12.68
CA GLY A 363 11.51 29.21 11.59
C GLY A 363 12.13 29.05 10.20
N GLU A 364 13.34 29.58 9.99
CA GLU A 364 14.10 29.40 8.74
C GLU A 364 14.47 27.92 8.52
N GLN A 365 14.95 27.24 9.56
CA GLN A 365 15.25 25.80 9.50
C GLN A 365 14.00 24.97 9.21
N GLN A 366 12.87 25.26 9.86
CA GLN A 366 11.60 24.57 9.66
C GLN A 366 11.03 24.80 8.26
N ARG A 367 11.08 26.04 7.73
CA ARG A 367 10.69 26.37 6.35
C ARG A 367 11.54 25.61 5.33
N ASN A 368 12.85 25.56 5.54
CA ASN A 368 13.76 24.83 4.64
C ASN A 368 13.52 23.31 4.71
N SER A 369 13.21 22.76 5.88
CA SER A 369 12.82 21.36 6.08
C SER A 369 11.53 21.00 5.31
N ALA A 370 10.47 21.80 5.48
CA ALA A 370 9.20 21.62 4.78
C ALA A 370 9.35 21.75 3.25
N GLN A 371 10.19 22.68 2.78
CA GLN A 371 10.51 22.85 1.36
C GLN A 371 11.20 21.60 0.78
N LEU A 372 12.18 21.02 1.49
CA LEU A 372 12.86 19.78 1.06
C LEU A 372 11.91 18.57 1.02
N ALA A 373 11.00 18.46 1.98
CA ALA A 373 9.97 17.42 1.99
C ALA A 373 9.04 17.52 0.77
N LEU A 374 8.59 18.74 0.43
CA LEU A 374 7.78 18.99 -0.77
C LEU A 374 8.56 18.69 -2.06
N LEU A 375 9.79 19.19 -2.21
CA LEU A 375 10.64 18.96 -3.39
C LEU A 375 10.89 17.47 -3.66
N SER A 376 11.07 16.69 -2.60
CA SER A 376 11.20 15.22 -2.67
C SER A 376 9.95 14.55 -3.24
N LEU A 377 8.75 14.94 -2.78
CA LEU A 377 7.47 14.43 -3.29
C LEU A 377 7.19 14.86 -4.74
N LEU A 378 7.57 16.08 -5.12
CA LEU A 378 7.50 16.59 -6.49
C LEU A 378 8.58 16.00 -7.41
N ALA A 379 9.54 15.25 -6.87
CA ALA A 379 10.72 14.72 -7.55
C ALA A 379 11.57 15.79 -8.29
N MET A 380 11.55 17.02 -7.77
CA MET A 380 12.33 18.17 -8.29
C MET A 380 13.75 18.20 -7.71
N ASP A 381 14.59 19.11 -8.21
CA ASP A 381 15.91 19.37 -7.62
C ASP A 381 15.77 20.05 -6.25
N LEU A 382 16.48 19.50 -5.26
CA LEU A 382 16.46 19.92 -3.86
C LEU A 382 17.03 21.34 -3.65
N HIS A 383 17.82 21.84 -4.60
CA HIS A 383 18.36 23.21 -4.58
C HIS A 383 17.36 24.28 -5.04
N THR A 384 16.19 23.89 -5.56
CA THR A 384 15.18 24.83 -6.09
C THR A 384 14.55 25.66 -4.96
N ASN A 385 14.62 27.00 -5.05
CA ASN A 385 14.05 27.90 -4.05
C ASN A 385 12.52 28.05 -4.20
N VAL A 386 11.77 27.09 -3.65
CA VAL A 386 10.31 27.03 -3.73
C VAL A 386 9.64 27.87 -2.65
N VAL A 387 8.55 28.53 -3.03
CA VAL A 387 7.71 29.41 -2.20
C VAL A 387 6.25 29.07 -2.50
N ALA A 388 5.44 28.76 -1.47
CA ALA A 388 4.00 28.62 -1.66
C ALA A 388 3.37 29.99 -1.97
N ALA A 389 2.47 30.05 -2.95
CA ALA A 389 1.91 31.30 -3.47
C ALA A 389 0.47 31.60 -2.98
N ASP A 390 -0.26 30.59 -2.51
CA ASP A 390 -1.69 30.72 -2.21
C ASP A 390 -1.93 31.29 -0.80
N PRO A 391 -2.81 32.30 -0.64
CA PRO A 391 -3.19 32.79 0.69
C PRO A 391 -4.07 31.75 1.41
N LEU A 392 -3.75 31.44 2.67
CA LEU A 392 -4.53 30.53 3.50
C LEU A 392 -5.90 31.12 3.85
N LYS A 393 -6.90 30.85 3.00
CA LYS A 393 -8.32 31.17 3.25
C LYS A 393 -9.08 29.89 3.61
N VAL A 394 -9.92 30.01 4.64
CA VAL A 394 -10.59 28.87 5.28
C VAL A 394 -12.01 29.29 5.65
N ASP A 395 -12.96 28.72 4.89
CA ASP A 395 -14.41 28.92 4.95
C ASP A 395 -15.11 27.67 5.49
N HIS A 396 -16.30 27.85 6.08
CA HIS A 396 -17.05 26.76 6.69
C HIS A 396 -17.77 25.87 5.66
N VAL A 397 -17.49 24.56 5.70
CA VAL A 397 -18.18 23.53 4.90
C VAL A 397 -19.05 22.66 5.81
N ALA A 398 -20.38 22.81 5.71
CA ALA A 398 -21.34 21.95 6.40
C ALA A 398 -21.46 20.59 5.70
N ILE A 399 -21.34 19.50 6.46
CA ILE A 399 -21.30 18.11 5.94
C ILE A 399 -22.43 17.29 6.55
N ASP A 400 -23.19 16.58 5.71
CA ASP A 400 -24.16 15.58 6.15
C ASP A 400 -23.49 14.21 6.33
N LEU A 401 -23.57 13.65 7.53
CA LEU A 401 -22.93 12.38 7.91
C LEU A 401 -23.51 11.18 7.14
N ASP A 402 -24.84 11.10 7.00
CA ASP A 402 -25.48 9.97 6.33
C ASP A 402 -25.12 9.95 4.83
N ARG A 403 -25.04 11.14 4.21
CA ARG A 403 -24.55 11.29 2.84
C ARG A 403 -23.05 11.01 2.72
N ALA A 404 -22.24 11.40 3.69
CA ALA A 404 -20.80 11.12 3.72
C ALA A 404 -20.53 9.59 3.76
N ILE A 405 -21.20 8.86 4.65
CA ILE A 405 -21.08 7.39 4.75
C ILE A 405 -21.48 6.72 3.42
N ALA A 406 -22.58 7.16 2.80
CA ALA A 406 -23.00 6.64 1.49
C ALA A 406 -21.96 6.88 0.38
N ILE A 407 -21.36 8.08 0.33
CA ILE A 407 -20.29 8.42 -0.63
C ILE A 407 -19.06 7.52 -0.42
N ALA A 408 -18.65 7.29 0.82
CA ALA A 408 -17.51 6.43 1.14
C ALA A 408 -17.73 4.99 0.65
N MET A 409 -18.91 4.41 0.86
CA MET A 409 -19.22 3.02 0.45
C MET A 409 -19.27 2.81 -1.07
N ASP A 410 -19.51 3.87 -1.85
CA ASP A 410 -19.50 3.82 -3.31
C ASP A 410 -18.12 4.12 -3.92
N ASN A 411 -17.26 4.91 -3.26
CA ASN A 411 -15.99 5.40 -3.82
C ASN A 411 -14.72 4.80 -3.21
N ARG A 412 -14.74 4.30 -1.97
CA ARG A 412 -13.53 3.79 -1.29
C ARG A 412 -12.93 2.57 -1.99
N THR A 413 -11.65 2.69 -2.33
CA THR A 413 -10.91 1.69 -3.11
C THR A 413 -10.69 0.37 -2.37
N ASP A 414 -10.47 0.41 -1.05
CA ASP A 414 -10.31 -0.77 -0.20
C ASP A 414 -11.61 -1.59 -0.12
N TYR A 415 -12.74 -0.93 0.16
CA TYR A 415 -14.06 -1.56 0.19
C TYR A 415 -14.46 -2.16 -1.17
N LEU A 416 -14.25 -1.41 -2.26
CA LEU A 416 -14.51 -1.90 -3.61
C LEU A 416 -13.62 -3.09 -3.98
N SER A 417 -12.33 -3.08 -3.61
CA SER A 417 -11.41 -4.21 -3.83
C SER A 417 -11.82 -5.43 -3.00
N GLN A 418 -12.17 -5.25 -1.73
CA GLN A 418 -12.65 -6.35 -0.86
C GLN A 418 -13.94 -6.98 -1.39
N ARG A 419 -14.83 -6.21 -2.01
CA ARG A 419 -16.00 -6.74 -2.73
C ARG A 419 -15.62 -7.59 -3.95
N ARG A 420 -14.53 -7.27 -4.66
CA ARG A 420 -14.02 -8.10 -5.78
C ARG A 420 -13.28 -9.35 -5.30
N ALA A 421 -12.54 -9.27 -4.19
CA ALA A 421 -11.95 -10.44 -3.53
C ALA A 421 -13.03 -11.44 -3.08
N LEU A 422 -14.14 -10.94 -2.53
CA LEU A 422 -15.32 -11.76 -2.21
C LEU A 422 -15.94 -12.43 -3.45
N GLU A 423 -16.00 -11.74 -4.60
CA GLU A 423 -16.44 -12.32 -5.87
C GLU A 423 -15.47 -13.41 -6.39
N GLN A 424 -14.15 -13.23 -6.24
CA GLN A 424 -13.14 -14.25 -6.54
C GLN A 424 -13.29 -15.48 -5.62
N ALA A 425 -13.51 -15.29 -4.32
CA ALA A 425 -13.73 -16.38 -3.36
C ALA A 425 -14.98 -17.21 -3.69
N ARG A 426 -16.05 -16.59 -4.19
CA ARG A 426 -17.24 -17.29 -4.70
C ARG A 426 -16.93 -18.15 -5.94
N LEU A 427 -16.07 -17.68 -6.84
CA LEU A 427 -15.59 -18.49 -7.98
C LEU A 427 -14.71 -19.67 -7.51
N ALA A 428 -13.85 -19.48 -6.51
CA ALA A 428 -13.05 -20.55 -5.92
C ALA A 428 -13.92 -21.68 -5.33
N VAL A 429 -15.01 -21.34 -4.62
CA VAL A 429 -15.99 -22.33 -4.12
C VAL A 429 -16.68 -23.07 -5.26
N LEU A 430 -17.01 -22.41 -6.36
CA LEU A 430 -17.60 -23.04 -7.55
C LEU A 430 -16.66 -24.08 -8.17
N VAL A 431 -15.37 -23.73 -8.34
CA VAL A 431 -14.36 -24.65 -8.88
C VAL A 431 -14.09 -25.81 -7.91
N ALA A 432 -13.95 -25.54 -6.62
CA ALA A 432 -13.68 -26.58 -5.62
C ALA A 432 -14.82 -27.61 -5.51
N ARG A 433 -16.10 -27.17 -5.56
CA ARG A 433 -17.26 -28.07 -5.64
C ARG A 433 -17.21 -28.97 -6.87
N ASN A 434 -16.81 -28.43 -8.02
CA ASN A 434 -16.73 -29.19 -9.28
C ASN A 434 -15.59 -30.22 -9.26
N ASN A 435 -14.49 -29.91 -8.58
CA ASN A 435 -13.36 -30.84 -8.42
C ASN A 435 -13.68 -32.04 -7.52
N ARG A 436 -14.75 -31.98 -6.72
CA ARG A 436 -15.27 -33.11 -5.92
C ARG A 436 -16.17 -34.07 -6.70
N LEU A 437 -16.53 -33.75 -7.96
CA LEU A 437 -17.25 -34.68 -8.83
C LEU A 437 -16.31 -35.81 -9.29
N TRP A 438 -16.89 -36.93 -9.71
CA TRP A 438 -16.14 -37.98 -10.42
C TRP A 438 -15.63 -37.45 -11.76
N ASP A 439 -14.47 -37.94 -12.19
CA ASP A 439 -13.96 -37.67 -13.52
C ASP A 439 -14.57 -38.70 -14.48
N LEU A 440 -15.42 -38.23 -15.37
CA LEU A 440 -16.02 -39.00 -16.45
C LEU A 440 -15.76 -38.20 -17.72
N SER A 441 -14.99 -38.78 -18.64
CA SER A 441 -14.49 -38.10 -19.82
C SER A 441 -14.66 -38.95 -21.07
N VAL A 442 -15.15 -38.35 -22.15
CA VAL A 442 -15.12 -38.97 -23.49
C VAL A 442 -13.72 -38.77 -24.04
N ILE A 443 -13.09 -39.85 -24.49
CA ILE A 443 -11.75 -39.81 -25.11
C ILE A 443 -11.86 -40.40 -26.51
N GLY A 444 -11.40 -39.66 -27.50
CA GLY A 444 -11.17 -40.14 -28.86
C GLY A 444 -9.71 -39.93 -29.26
N ASN A 445 -9.15 -40.86 -30.04
CA ASN A 445 -7.87 -40.69 -30.70
C ASN A 445 -7.87 -41.35 -32.08
N VAL A 446 -7.07 -40.79 -32.99
CA VAL A 446 -6.71 -41.37 -34.28
C VAL A 446 -5.19 -41.24 -34.41
N THR A 447 -4.52 -42.35 -34.70
CA THR A 447 -3.06 -42.42 -34.85
C THR A 447 -2.71 -43.05 -36.20
N HIS A 448 -1.87 -42.35 -36.95
CA HIS A 448 -1.24 -42.81 -38.18
C HIS A 448 0.26 -43.00 -37.89
N GLN A 449 0.77 -44.22 -38.04
CA GLN A 449 2.17 -44.57 -37.82
C GLN A 449 2.77 -45.14 -39.10
N THR A 450 3.93 -44.62 -39.50
CA THR A 450 4.75 -45.16 -40.60
C THR A 450 6.13 -45.50 -40.08
N GLU A 451 6.70 -46.62 -40.52
CA GLU A 451 8.00 -47.11 -40.04
C GLU A 451 8.99 -47.24 -41.21
N HIS A 452 10.23 -46.88 -40.94
CA HIS A 452 11.27 -46.66 -41.93
C HIS A 452 12.60 -47.26 -41.43
N GLY A 453 13.48 -47.68 -42.34
CA GLY A 453 14.80 -48.25 -41.98
C GLY A 453 14.81 -49.73 -41.59
N GLY A 454 13.67 -50.42 -41.69
CA GLY A 454 13.56 -51.87 -41.51
C GLY A 454 13.03 -52.26 -40.14
N ALA A 455 11.76 -52.63 -40.08
CA ALA A 455 11.16 -53.27 -38.92
C ALA A 455 11.61 -54.73 -38.85
N ILE A 456 11.77 -55.27 -37.64
CA ILE A 456 11.89 -56.72 -37.43
C ILE A 456 10.49 -57.31 -37.53
N VAL A 457 10.13 -57.76 -38.73
CA VAL A 457 8.86 -58.42 -39.03
C VAL A 457 9.06 -59.92 -38.82
N ILE A 458 8.15 -60.58 -38.11
CA ILE A 458 8.14 -62.05 -38.06
C ILE A 458 7.51 -62.55 -39.36
N ASP A 459 8.27 -63.31 -40.14
CA ASP A 459 7.79 -63.95 -41.37
C ASP A 459 6.62 -64.91 -41.06
N PRO A 460 5.42 -64.72 -41.65
CA PRO A 460 4.28 -65.62 -41.45
C PRO A 460 4.51 -67.07 -41.91
N GLU A 461 5.44 -67.32 -42.84
CA GLU A 461 5.69 -68.67 -43.38
C GLU A 461 6.82 -69.40 -42.64
N THR A 462 7.88 -68.70 -42.21
CA THR A 462 9.04 -69.32 -41.54
C THR A 462 9.16 -69.05 -40.04
N GLY A 463 8.39 -68.09 -39.50
CA GLY A 463 8.48 -67.68 -38.10
C GLY A 463 9.79 -66.97 -37.72
N GLN A 464 10.65 -66.65 -38.69
CA GLN A 464 11.94 -65.99 -38.45
C GLN A 464 11.80 -64.45 -38.45
N PRO A 465 12.65 -63.74 -37.67
CA PRO A 465 12.75 -62.29 -37.75
C PRO A 465 13.44 -61.85 -39.05
N VAL A 466 12.69 -61.23 -39.97
CA VAL A 466 13.18 -60.66 -41.22
C VAL A 466 13.08 -59.13 -41.22
N ILE A 467 13.98 -58.46 -41.93
CA ILE A 467 13.99 -56.99 -42.04
C ILE A 467 12.99 -56.60 -43.14
N GLY A 468 11.82 -56.09 -42.73
CA GLY A 468 10.73 -55.71 -43.62
C GLY A 468 10.33 -54.24 -43.50
N SER A 469 9.59 -53.75 -44.49
CA SER A 469 8.83 -52.49 -44.35
C SER A 469 7.49 -52.78 -43.69
N ALA A 470 7.28 -52.30 -42.46
CA ALA A 470 5.93 -52.35 -41.87
C ALA A 470 4.98 -51.43 -42.66
N LEU A 471 3.74 -51.89 -42.87
CA LEU A 471 2.73 -51.11 -43.58
C LEU A 471 2.26 -49.92 -42.72
N PRO A 472 1.86 -48.79 -43.33
CA PRO A 472 1.28 -47.66 -42.61
C PRO A 472 0.10 -48.08 -41.72
N ALA A 473 0.28 -47.98 -40.41
CA ALA A 473 -0.68 -48.43 -39.42
C ALA A 473 -1.65 -47.29 -39.06
N ASN A 474 -2.88 -47.40 -39.54
CA ASN A 474 -3.99 -46.54 -39.13
C ASN A 474 -4.74 -47.20 -37.97
N SER A 475 -4.76 -46.53 -36.82
CA SER A 475 -5.57 -46.93 -35.67
C SER A 475 -6.44 -45.77 -35.20
N GLY A 476 -7.59 -46.10 -34.61
CA GLY A 476 -8.47 -45.11 -34.01
C GLY A 476 -9.31 -45.76 -32.93
N SER A 477 -9.55 -45.03 -31.84
CA SER A 477 -10.36 -45.50 -30.72
C SER A 477 -11.21 -44.38 -30.14
N VAL A 478 -12.40 -44.74 -29.67
CA VAL A 478 -13.31 -43.86 -28.93
C VAL A 478 -13.79 -44.63 -27.71
N GLY A 479 -13.73 -43.99 -26.54
CA GLY A 479 -14.09 -44.62 -25.27
C GLY A 479 -14.56 -43.63 -24.22
N LEU A 480 -14.99 -44.17 -23.08
CA LEU A 480 -15.37 -43.43 -21.89
C LEU A 480 -14.41 -43.82 -20.77
N GLU A 481 -13.64 -42.87 -20.24
CA GLU A 481 -12.89 -43.07 -19.00
C GLU A 481 -13.72 -42.60 -17.81
N LEU A 482 -13.90 -43.46 -16.80
CA LEU A 482 -14.52 -43.13 -15.52
C LEU A 482 -13.51 -43.39 -14.40
N ARG A 483 -13.03 -42.31 -13.77
CA ARG A 483 -12.04 -42.33 -12.69
C ARG A 483 -12.68 -41.81 -11.41
N ILE A 484 -12.98 -42.75 -10.50
CA ILE A 484 -13.56 -42.48 -9.18
C ILE A 484 -12.44 -42.53 -8.12
N PRO A 485 -12.01 -41.38 -7.55
CA PRO A 485 -11.05 -41.38 -6.46
C PRO A 485 -11.71 -41.88 -5.16
N LEU A 486 -11.28 -43.06 -4.69
CA LEU A 486 -11.73 -43.65 -3.43
C LEU A 486 -10.77 -43.28 -2.30
N GLY A 487 -11.30 -42.93 -1.13
CA GLY A 487 -10.52 -42.58 0.06
C GLY A 487 -9.84 -41.20 0.02
N ASP A 488 -9.81 -40.51 -1.12
CA ASP A 488 -9.19 -39.18 -1.25
C ASP A 488 -10.04 -38.08 -0.60
N TYR A 489 -9.70 -37.75 0.65
CA TYR A 489 -10.31 -36.63 1.38
C TYR A 489 -9.80 -35.25 0.94
N SER A 490 -8.73 -35.14 0.13
CA SER A 490 -8.16 -33.84 -0.28
C SER A 490 -9.14 -33.01 -1.11
N LEU A 491 -9.97 -33.67 -1.93
CA LEU A 491 -11.02 -33.02 -2.73
C LEU A 491 -12.11 -32.39 -1.82
N LYS A 492 -12.43 -33.05 -0.70
CA LYS A 492 -13.36 -32.52 0.31
C LYS A 492 -12.70 -31.41 1.14
N GLN A 493 -11.42 -31.57 1.48
CA GLN A 493 -10.62 -30.53 2.14
C GLN A 493 -10.57 -29.24 1.30
N GLY A 494 -10.36 -29.33 -0.01
CA GLY A 494 -10.38 -28.18 -0.92
C GLY A 494 -11.72 -27.45 -0.97
N GLU A 495 -12.86 -28.19 -0.97
CA GLU A 495 -14.19 -27.56 -0.86
C GLU A 495 -14.40 -26.87 0.49
N VAL A 496 -13.94 -27.48 1.59
CA VAL A 496 -14.02 -26.89 2.94
C VAL A 496 -13.14 -25.64 3.04
N GLN A 497 -11.89 -25.69 2.58
CA GLN A 497 -10.96 -24.56 2.56
C GLN A 497 -11.56 -23.39 1.77
N ALA A 498 -12.03 -23.61 0.54
CA ALA A 498 -12.65 -22.56 -0.26
C ALA A 498 -13.89 -21.94 0.42
N ARG A 499 -14.72 -22.75 1.09
CA ARG A 499 -15.88 -22.27 1.86
C ARG A 499 -15.47 -21.45 3.09
N THR A 500 -14.43 -21.87 3.80
CA THR A 500 -13.88 -21.13 4.95
C THR A 500 -13.25 -19.81 4.50
N SER A 501 -12.51 -19.80 3.39
CA SER A 501 -11.99 -18.56 2.78
C SER A 501 -13.13 -17.61 2.38
N LEU A 502 -14.20 -18.12 1.75
CA LEU A 502 -15.39 -17.32 1.44
C LEU A 502 -16.02 -16.73 2.71
N LYS A 503 -16.21 -17.53 3.78
CA LYS A 503 -16.79 -17.05 5.04
C LYS A 503 -15.90 -16.02 5.74
N SER A 504 -14.58 -16.16 5.64
CA SER A 504 -13.61 -15.17 6.14
C SER A 504 -13.73 -13.85 5.38
N GLN A 505 -13.78 -13.90 4.04
CA GLN A 505 -13.95 -12.71 3.18
C GLN A 505 -15.29 -11.99 3.43
N GLU A 506 -16.36 -12.71 3.77
CA GLU A 506 -17.63 -12.11 4.21
C GLU A 506 -17.52 -11.39 5.55
N VAL A 507 -16.77 -11.94 6.52
CA VAL A 507 -16.54 -11.30 7.82
C VAL A 507 -15.64 -10.06 7.66
N GLN A 508 -14.56 -10.17 6.89
CA GLN A 508 -13.65 -9.06 6.56
C GLN A 508 -14.38 -7.90 5.88
N LEU A 509 -15.35 -8.18 5.00
CA LEU A 509 -16.15 -7.14 4.35
C LEU A 509 -17.11 -6.44 5.34
N ALA A 510 -17.66 -7.17 6.31
CA ALA A 510 -18.54 -6.60 7.34
C ALA A 510 -17.78 -5.78 8.39
N ASP A 511 -16.60 -6.26 8.81
CA ASP A 511 -15.66 -5.54 9.67
C ASP A 511 -15.18 -4.24 8.99
N LEU A 512 -14.72 -4.32 7.74
CA LEU A 512 -14.32 -3.14 6.96
C LEU A 512 -15.47 -2.14 6.79
N HIS A 513 -16.71 -2.58 6.59
CA HIS A 513 -17.88 -1.69 6.54
C HIS A 513 -18.07 -0.93 7.86
N GLN A 514 -17.94 -1.59 9.02
CA GLN A 514 -18.04 -0.94 10.32
C GLN A 514 -16.86 0.02 10.59
N GLN A 515 -15.64 -0.36 10.17
CA GLN A 515 -14.46 0.50 10.28
C GLN A 515 -14.59 1.77 9.42
N ILE A 516 -15.16 1.68 8.21
CA ILE A 516 -15.42 2.83 7.35
C ILE A 516 -16.46 3.76 7.97
N GLU A 517 -17.55 3.21 8.54
CA GLU A 517 -18.55 4.04 9.21
C GLU A 517 -17.94 4.83 10.38
N ALA A 518 -17.07 4.20 11.19
CA ALA A 518 -16.34 4.87 12.24
C ALA A 518 -15.37 5.95 11.69
N GLN A 519 -14.52 5.60 10.72
CA GLN A 519 -13.54 6.51 10.12
C GLN A 519 -14.20 7.75 9.49
N VAL A 520 -15.34 7.60 8.82
CA VAL A 520 -16.10 8.72 8.24
C VAL A 520 -16.77 9.55 9.34
N ARG A 521 -17.36 8.92 10.35
CA ARG A 521 -17.98 9.60 11.50
C ARG A 521 -16.96 10.43 12.28
N ASP A 522 -15.77 9.89 12.52
CA ASP A 522 -14.67 10.57 13.21
C ASP A 522 -14.10 11.71 12.35
N ALA A 523 -13.95 11.52 11.03
CA ALA A 523 -13.50 12.57 10.12
C ALA A 523 -14.48 13.77 10.05
N VAL A 524 -15.79 13.49 9.95
CA VAL A 524 -16.82 14.55 9.94
C VAL A 524 -16.85 15.32 11.28
N GLN A 525 -16.72 14.62 12.42
CA GLN A 525 -16.58 15.28 13.73
C GLN A 525 -15.27 16.08 13.85
N GLY A 526 -14.18 15.59 13.26
CA GLY A 526 -12.90 16.29 13.22
C GLY A 526 -12.95 17.61 12.45
N VAL A 527 -13.67 17.67 11.32
CA VAL A 527 -13.89 18.91 10.56
C VAL A 527 -14.71 19.91 11.37
N GLU A 528 -15.82 19.50 11.98
CA GLU A 528 -16.65 20.37 12.84
C GLU A 528 -15.87 20.90 14.06
N LEU A 529 -15.09 20.03 14.72
CA LEU A 529 -14.27 20.39 15.88
C LEU A 529 -13.16 21.39 15.50
N THR A 530 -12.45 21.15 14.40
CA THR A 530 -11.38 22.06 13.94
C THR A 530 -11.93 23.39 13.42
N TRP A 531 -13.16 23.45 12.87
CA TRP A 531 -13.81 24.72 12.54
C TRP A 531 -14.02 25.58 13.79
N ARG A 532 -14.58 25.00 14.86
CA ARG A 532 -14.80 25.71 16.14
C ARG A 532 -13.48 26.16 16.79
N GLN A 533 -12.39 25.41 16.58
CA GLN A 533 -11.05 25.84 17.00
C GLN A 533 -10.56 27.05 16.19
N VAL A 534 -10.81 27.11 14.88
CA VAL A 534 -10.53 28.28 14.04
C VAL A 534 -11.33 29.51 14.49
N GLU A 535 -12.62 29.37 14.78
CA GLU A 535 -13.46 30.45 15.30
C GLU A 535 -12.95 30.98 16.64
N ALA A 536 -12.65 30.08 17.59
CA ALA A 536 -12.12 30.44 18.90
C ALA A 536 -10.73 31.11 18.81
N ALA A 537 -9.84 30.61 17.96
CA ALA A 537 -8.51 31.19 17.77
C ALA A 537 -8.56 32.57 17.09
N ARG A 538 -9.44 32.76 16.10
CA ARG A 538 -9.73 34.07 15.49
C ARG A 538 -10.19 35.09 16.54
N GLN A 539 -11.12 34.70 17.41
CA GLN A 539 -11.57 35.56 18.52
C GLN A 539 -10.44 35.84 19.52
N ALA A 540 -9.66 34.84 19.91
CA ALA A 540 -8.53 34.99 20.84
C ALA A 540 -7.47 35.96 20.29
N ARG A 541 -7.10 35.86 19.01
CA ARG A 541 -6.17 36.80 18.35
C ARG A 541 -6.74 38.21 18.30
N GLY A 542 -8.02 38.38 17.95
CA GLY A 542 -8.68 39.69 17.92
C GLY A 542 -8.69 40.38 19.29
N LEU A 543 -9.01 39.64 20.35
CA LEU A 543 -9.00 40.15 21.73
C LEU A 543 -7.57 40.44 22.23
N ALA A 544 -6.59 39.60 21.87
CA ALA A 544 -5.18 39.83 22.21
C ALA A 544 -4.62 41.09 21.51
N ALA A 545 -5.02 41.35 20.26
CA ALA A 545 -4.62 42.55 19.52
C ALA A 545 -5.21 43.82 20.17
N LEU A 546 -6.49 43.82 20.51
CA LEU A 546 -7.16 44.93 21.21
C LEU A 546 -6.55 45.19 22.59
N THR A 547 -6.24 44.13 23.35
CA THR A 547 -5.59 44.25 24.67
C THR A 547 -4.20 44.89 24.54
N LEU A 548 -3.40 44.45 23.56
CA LEU A 548 -2.08 45.03 23.31
C LEU A 548 -2.17 46.52 22.91
N GLU A 549 -3.16 46.90 22.11
CA GLU A 549 -3.40 48.29 21.72
C GLU A 549 -3.70 49.17 22.95
N LEU A 550 -4.65 48.73 23.79
CA LEU A 550 -5.01 49.42 25.04
C LEU A 550 -3.83 49.51 26.03
N GLU A 551 -2.99 48.48 26.13
CA GLU A 551 -1.82 48.51 27.02
C GLU A 551 -0.72 49.46 26.50
N ARG A 552 -0.53 49.53 25.17
CA ARG A 552 0.36 50.52 24.55
C ARG A 552 -0.13 51.96 24.78
N GLU A 553 -1.44 52.21 24.80
CA GLU A 553 -1.99 53.52 25.18
C GLU A 553 -1.76 53.85 26.66
N LYS A 554 -2.00 52.90 27.57
CA LYS A 554 -1.67 53.07 28.99
C LYS A 554 -0.18 53.33 29.20
N LEU A 555 0.72 52.69 28.43
CA LEU A 555 2.17 52.87 28.55
C LEU A 555 2.57 54.30 28.17
N ARG A 556 2.01 54.85 27.08
CA ARG A 556 2.17 56.27 26.71
C ARG A 556 1.69 57.21 27.83
N ALA A 557 0.62 56.85 28.52
CA ALA A 557 0.09 57.57 29.68
C ALA A 557 0.85 57.30 31.00
N GLY A 558 1.85 56.42 31.03
CA GLY A 558 2.61 56.05 32.22
C GLY A 558 1.83 55.24 33.27
N ARG A 559 0.84 54.44 32.83
CA ARG A 559 -0.11 53.72 33.71
C ARG A 559 0.05 52.19 33.74
N THR A 560 1.11 51.66 33.16
CA THR A 560 1.45 50.22 33.07
C THR A 560 2.97 50.07 32.86
N SER A 561 3.52 48.89 33.10
CA SER A 561 4.94 48.59 32.88
C SER A 561 5.27 48.20 31.42
N ASN A 562 6.54 48.34 31.04
CA ASN A 562 7.05 47.78 29.78
C ASN A 562 6.94 46.24 29.75
N PHE A 563 7.12 45.58 30.91
CA PHE A 563 6.94 44.14 31.07
C PHE A 563 5.52 43.66 30.72
N GLU A 564 4.47 44.37 31.15
CA GLU A 564 3.08 44.06 30.77
C GLU A 564 2.88 44.11 29.25
N VAL A 565 3.39 45.16 28.58
CA VAL A 565 3.29 45.28 27.11
C VAL A 565 4.03 44.12 26.41
N THR A 566 5.25 43.77 26.83
CA THR A 566 5.99 42.61 26.27
C THR A 566 5.26 41.28 26.52
N SER A 567 4.57 41.14 27.65
CA SER A 567 3.72 39.99 27.96
C SER A 567 2.53 39.89 27.00
N PHE A 568 1.83 41.00 26.74
CA PHE A 568 0.74 41.04 25.77
C PHE A 568 1.19 40.88 24.31
N GLU A 569 2.38 41.37 23.92
CA GLU A 569 2.97 41.05 22.61
C GLU A 569 3.26 39.55 22.45
N THR A 570 3.78 38.93 23.51
CA THR A 570 4.01 37.47 23.56
C THR A 570 2.69 36.70 23.46
N GLY A 571 1.63 37.18 24.12
CA GLY A 571 0.28 36.64 24.02
C GLY A 571 -0.33 36.76 22.62
N LEU A 572 -0.20 37.92 21.96
CA LEU A 572 -0.67 38.12 20.58
C LEU A 572 0.09 37.22 19.59
N ARG A 573 1.41 37.08 19.75
CA ARG A 573 2.22 36.15 18.93
C ARG A 573 1.76 34.70 19.11
N ALA A 574 1.49 34.27 20.35
CA ALA A 574 0.97 32.94 20.63
C ALA A 574 -0.43 32.72 20.01
N ALA A 575 -1.34 33.70 20.13
CA ALA A 575 -2.68 33.64 19.54
C ALA A 575 -2.65 33.62 18.00
N ALA A 576 -1.71 34.35 17.36
CA ALA A 576 -1.52 34.31 15.91
C ALA A 576 -1.04 32.93 15.42
N ASN A 577 -0.05 32.33 16.10
CA ASN A 577 0.40 30.97 15.81
C ASN A 577 -0.72 29.94 16.05
N GLN A 578 -1.57 30.12 17.06
CA GLN A 578 -2.73 29.27 17.31
C GLN A 578 -3.79 29.38 16.20
N GLU A 579 -4.09 30.57 15.69
CA GLU A 579 -5.02 30.74 14.56
C GLU A 579 -4.49 30.09 13.28
N LEU A 580 -3.20 30.28 12.98
CA LEU A 580 -2.52 29.64 11.85
C LEU A 580 -2.56 28.11 11.97
N THR A 581 -2.19 27.57 13.14
CA THR A 581 -2.22 26.13 13.40
C THR A 581 -3.63 25.56 13.25
N ALA A 582 -4.65 26.22 13.82
CA ALA A 582 -6.05 25.79 13.70
C ALA A 582 -6.53 25.84 12.24
N SER A 583 -6.16 26.88 11.48
CA SER A 583 -6.56 27.04 10.08
C SER A 583 -5.94 25.97 9.18
N ILE A 584 -4.67 25.64 9.40
CA ILE A 584 -4.00 24.51 8.74
C ILE A 584 -4.61 23.17 9.17
N ALA A 585 -4.93 22.99 10.46
CA ALA A 585 -5.57 21.78 10.97
C ALA A 585 -6.95 21.52 10.36
N TYR A 586 -7.80 22.56 10.22
CA TYR A 586 -9.09 22.43 9.54
C TYR A 586 -8.94 22.10 8.05
N ALA A 587 -8.04 22.81 7.35
CA ALA A 587 -7.77 22.52 5.94
C ALA A 587 -7.29 21.06 5.75
N ASN A 588 -6.46 20.56 6.66
CA ASN A 588 -6.01 19.17 6.68
C ASN A 588 -7.15 18.21 7.05
N ALA A 589 -8.04 18.55 7.98
CA ALA A 589 -9.22 17.73 8.30
C ALA A 589 -10.15 17.52 7.09
N LEU A 590 -10.35 18.55 6.25
CA LEU A 590 -11.08 18.42 4.98
C LEU A 590 -10.41 17.46 4.00
N THR A 591 -9.07 17.47 3.92
CA THR A 591 -8.32 16.54 3.06
C THR A 591 -8.31 15.11 3.62
N THR A 592 -8.24 14.95 4.94
CA THR A 592 -8.47 13.65 5.61
C THR A 592 -9.88 13.12 5.37
N LEU A 593 -10.90 13.99 5.32
CA LEU A 593 -12.25 13.59 4.96
C LEU A 593 -12.33 13.08 3.51
N ASP A 594 -11.75 13.80 2.54
CA ASP A 594 -11.68 13.34 1.14
C ASP A 594 -10.99 11.97 0.99
N GLN A 595 -9.97 11.69 1.81
CA GLN A 595 -9.34 10.36 1.91
C GLN A 595 -10.33 9.31 2.44
N GLN A 596 -11.02 9.58 3.55
CA GLN A 596 -11.97 8.61 4.12
C GLN A 596 -13.19 8.38 3.23
N LEU A 597 -13.56 9.36 2.40
CA LEU A 597 -14.59 9.25 1.37
C LEU A 597 -14.11 8.58 0.07
N GLY A 598 -12.79 8.48 -0.16
CA GLY A 598 -12.22 7.99 -1.42
C GLY A 598 -12.38 8.94 -2.61
N THR A 599 -12.65 10.24 -2.33
CA THR A 599 -13.01 11.28 -3.30
C THR A 599 -11.84 12.18 -3.73
N THR A 600 -10.63 12.02 -3.17
CA THR A 600 -9.45 12.86 -3.50
C THR A 600 -9.32 13.18 -5.00
N LEU A 601 -9.29 12.17 -5.88
CA LEU A 601 -9.14 12.41 -7.33
C LEU A 601 -10.34 13.13 -7.96
N ASP A 602 -11.53 12.95 -7.40
CA ASP A 602 -12.77 13.54 -7.90
C ASP A 602 -12.85 15.03 -7.49
N THR A 603 -12.42 15.38 -6.26
CA THR A 603 -12.21 16.76 -5.80
C THR A 603 -11.17 17.49 -6.66
N TRP A 604 -10.03 16.85 -6.91
CA TRP A 604 -8.94 17.39 -7.74
C TRP A 604 -9.18 17.26 -9.25
N LYS A 605 -10.29 16.64 -9.69
CA LYS A 605 -10.69 16.39 -11.09
C LYS A 605 -9.64 15.65 -11.93
N ILE A 606 -8.91 14.72 -11.30
CA ILE A 606 -7.83 13.94 -11.90
C ILE A 606 -8.41 12.70 -12.59
N SER A 607 -8.36 12.67 -13.93
CA SER A 607 -8.64 11.47 -14.72
C SER A 607 -7.39 10.59 -14.85
N LEU A 608 -7.49 9.32 -14.46
CA LEU A 608 -6.43 8.33 -14.69
C LEU A 608 -6.49 7.80 -16.13
N ASN A 609 -5.37 7.84 -16.85
CA ASN A 609 -5.23 7.26 -18.19
C ASN A 609 -4.81 5.79 -18.07
N ASP A 610 -5.80 4.88 -18.02
CA ASP A 610 -5.59 3.45 -17.79
C ASP A 610 -6.48 2.52 -18.64
#